data_AF-A0A6J4E2P3-F1
#
_entry.id   AF-A0A6J4E2P3-F1
#
_cell.length_a   1.000
_cell.length_b   1.000
_cell.length_c   1.000
_cell.angle_alpha   90.00
_cell.angle_beta   90.00
_cell.angle_gamma   90.00
#
_symmetry.space_group_name_H-M   'P 1'
#
loop_
_entity.id
_entity.type
_entity.pdbx_description
1 polymer ?
#
loop_
_entity_poly.entity_id
_entity_poly.type
_entity_poly.pdbx_seq_one_letter_code
_entity_poly.pdbx_strand_id
1 'polypeptide(L)'
;MGNMEHQEVDLGQQQNQDLIWDLDSIARRELAERFIRLFENRLCVYSESTRQLYTNYSLHFPADLGRKMVVLPNPYAFHDTLHGIEAAAVLKTGLFVLPGVVLGKPGLLLSTRIEEGGPKPKTMPFKPALAQIISNQRKRGDVFLPILMKGDLREFDQQMPYIHLHRLQVHKLPRLSTFERDDIQQSITRKLLMLYRQADSLVC
;
A
#
# COMPACT_ATOMS: atom_id res chain seq x y z
N MET A 1 -25.43 -26.09 -16.14
CA MET A 1 -24.64 -25.92 -14.90
C MET A 1 -23.19 -25.82 -15.35
N GLY A 2 -22.68 -24.58 -15.46
CA GLY A 2 -21.36 -24.32 -16.01
C GLY A 2 -20.29 -24.58 -14.95
N ASN A 3 -19.35 -25.46 -15.27
CA ASN A 3 -18.15 -25.69 -14.46
C ASN A 3 -17.35 -24.38 -14.41
N MET A 4 -17.11 -23.86 -13.21
CA MET A 4 -16.09 -22.84 -12.98
C MET A 4 -14.73 -23.51 -13.09
N GLU A 5 -13.98 -23.13 -14.13
CA GLU A 5 -12.56 -23.45 -14.25
C GLU A 5 -11.83 -22.80 -13.07
N HIS A 6 -11.21 -23.63 -12.23
CA HIS A 6 -10.16 -23.17 -11.33
C HIS A 6 -9.01 -22.69 -12.22
N GLN A 7 -8.80 -21.37 -12.29
CA GLN A 7 -7.57 -20.82 -12.85
C GLN A 7 -6.41 -21.22 -11.94
N GLU A 8 -5.72 -22.30 -12.31
CA GLU A 8 -4.35 -22.53 -11.85
C GLU A 8 -3.50 -21.38 -12.39
N VAL A 9 -3.10 -20.48 -11.50
CA VAL A 9 -2.19 -19.39 -11.83
C VAL A 9 -0.83 -20.03 -12.08
N ASP A 10 -0.36 -20.03 -13.32
CA ASP A 10 1.00 -20.46 -13.66
C ASP A 10 2.02 -19.48 -13.06
N LEU A 11 2.69 -19.92 -12.00
CA LEU A 11 3.67 -19.17 -11.22
C LEU A 11 5.10 -19.22 -11.82
N GLY A 12 5.24 -19.73 -13.06
CA GLY A 12 6.52 -20.09 -13.68
C GLY A 12 7.43 -18.96 -14.19
N GLN A 13 7.03 -17.68 -14.15
CA GLN A 13 7.92 -16.57 -14.53
C GLN A 13 8.54 -15.95 -13.28
N GLN A 14 9.81 -16.32 -13.00
CA GLN A 14 10.75 -15.68 -12.08
C GLN A 14 10.06 -14.81 -11.01
N GLN A 15 9.39 -15.46 -10.05
CA GLN A 15 8.50 -14.81 -9.09
C GLN A 15 9.19 -13.60 -8.44
N ASN A 16 8.70 -12.41 -8.77
CA ASN A 16 9.10 -11.18 -8.13
C ASN A 16 8.83 -11.28 -6.62
N GLN A 17 9.88 -11.50 -5.84
CA GLN A 17 9.79 -11.75 -4.40
C GLN A 17 9.22 -10.54 -3.63
N ASP A 18 9.27 -9.34 -4.20
CA ASP A 18 8.70 -8.12 -3.60
C ASP A 18 7.17 -8.11 -3.64
N LEU A 19 6.56 -8.99 -4.44
CA LEU A 19 5.11 -9.18 -4.53
C LEU A 19 4.60 -10.31 -3.64
N ILE A 20 5.50 -11.02 -2.95
CA ILE A 20 5.17 -12.10 -2.03
C ILE A 20 5.52 -11.64 -0.62
N TRP A 21 4.50 -11.34 0.17
CA TRP A 21 4.63 -10.78 1.51
C TRP A 21 4.35 -11.86 2.55
N ASP A 22 5.24 -11.93 3.52
CA ASP A 22 5.13 -12.85 4.65
C ASP A 22 4.21 -12.27 5.73
N LEU A 23 3.27 -13.07 6.21
CA LEU A 23 2.32 -12.72 7.27
C LEU A 23 2.51 -13.60 8.53
N ASP A 24 3.60 -14.37 8.64
CA ASP A 24 3.84 -15.30 9.76
C ASP A 24 3.84 -14.58 11.10
N SER A 25 4.33 -13.34 11.13
CA SER A 25 4.39 -12.50 12.34
C SER A 25 3.06 -11.83 12.70
N ILE A 26 1.96 -12.07 11.96
CA ILE A 26 0.66 -11.47 12.20
C ILE A 26 -0.25 -12.48 12.90
N ALA A 27 -0.57 -12.22 14.17
CA ALA A 27 -1.47 -13.02 14.98
C ALA A 27 -2.92 -12.92 14.47
N ARG A 28 -3.42 -11.71 14.18
CA ARG A 28 -4.80 -11.49 13.71
C ARG A 28 -4.92 -11.48 12.19
N ARG A 29 -4.60 -12.62 11.56
CA ARG A 29 -4.53 -12.77 10.10
C ARG A 29 -5.78 -12.26 9.37
N GLU A 30 -6.96 -12.74 9.74
CA GLU A 30 -8.22 -12.34 9.07
C GLU A 30 -8.47 -10.83 9.10
N LEU A 31 -8.13 -10.17 10.22
CA LEU A 31 -8.26 -8.72 10.33
C LEU A 31 -7.24 -8.03 9.43
N ALA A 32 -5.99 -8.50 9.39
CA ALA A 32 -4.96 -7.96 8.51
C ALA A 32 -5.33 -8.13 7.03
N GLU A 33 -5.87 -9.28 6.64
CA GLU A 33 -6.36 -9.55 5.27
C GLU A 33 -7.49 -8.58 4.87
N ARG A 34 -8.53 -8.45 5.70
CA ARG A 34 -9.61 -7.48 5.44
C ARG A 34 -9.08 -6.04 5.39
N PHE A 35 -8.12 -5.72 6.26
CA PHE A 35 -7.53 -4.39 6.35
C PHE A 35 -6.72 -4.03 5.11
N ILE A 36 -5.80 -4.89 4.66
CA ILE A 36 -4.97 -4.58 3.48
C ILE A 36 -5.80 -4.52 2.18
N ARG A 37 -6.88 -5.31 2.09
CA ARG A 37 -7.85 -5.24 0.97
C ARG A 37 -8.52 -3.87 0.82
N LEU A 38 -8.61 -3.06 1.89
CA LEU A 38 -9.11 -1.69 1.77
C LEU A 38 -8.24 -0.84 0.83
N PHE A 39 -6.95 -1.18 0.68
CA PHE A 39 -5.99 -0.41 -0.12
C PHE A 39 -5.72 -1.01 -1.51
N GLU A 40 -6.26 -2.20 -1.78
CA GLU A 40 -6.23 -2.85 -3.09
C GLU A 40 -6.72 -1.87 -4.17
N ASN A 41 -5.90 -1.61 -5.18
CA ASN A 41 -6.12 -0.64 -6.25
C ASN A 41 -6.30 0.84 -5.81
N ARG A 42 -6.16 1.16 -4.52
CA ARG A 42 -6.19 2.53 -3.97
C ARG A 42 -4.81 3.08 -3.63
N LEU A 43 -3.86 2.20 -3.30
CA LEU A 43 -2.44 2.52 -3.18
C LEU A 43 -1.64 1.65 -4.15
N CYS A 44 -0.60 2.23 -4.73
CA CYS A 44 0.30 1.48 -5.61
C CYS A 44 1.26 0.61 -4.80
N VAL A 45 1.68 -0.53 -5.35
CA VAL A 45 2.67 -1.43 -4.75
C VAL A 45 3.99 -1.32 -5.52
N TYR A 46 5.07 -1.00 -4.81
CA TYR A 46 6.42 -0.90 -5.35
C TYR A 46 7.15 -2.23 -5.22
N SER A 47 7.85 -2.57 -6.29
CA SER A 47 8.83 -3.64 -6.36
C SER A 47 10.20 -3.05 -6.64
N GLU A 48 11.10 -3.22 -5.69
CA GLU A 48 12.48 -2.73 -5.78
C GLU A 48 13.28 -3.55 -6.79
N SER A 49 13.11 -4.87 -6.77
CA SER A 49 13.81 -5.84 -7.62
C SER A 49 13.58 -5.58 -9.10
N THR A 50 12.34 -5.21 -9.48
CA THR A 50 11.98 -4.91 -10.87
C THR A 50 11.95 -3.41 -11.19
N ARG A 51 12.13 -2.54 -10.18
CA ARG A 51 11.98 -1.07 -10.29
C ARG A 51 10.64 -0.65 -10.89
N GLN A 52 9.58 -1.35 -10.48
CA GLN A 52 8.23 -1.17 -10.99
C GLN A 52 7.28 -0.74 -9.88
N LEU A 53 6.28 0.06 -10.25
CA LEU A 53 5.18 0.44 -9.39
C LEU A 53 3.87 -0.03 -10.03
N TYR A 54 3.21 -0.97 -9.38
CA TYR A 54 1.97 -1.57 -9.85
C TYR A 54 0.79 -0.75 -9.35
N THR A 55 -0.02 -0.27 -10.29
CA THR A 55 -1.17 0.58 -9.99
C THR A 55 -2.50 -0.19 -10.06
N ASN A 56 -2.52 -1.36 -10.70
CA ASN A 56 -3.67 -2.25 -10.80
C ASN A 56 -3.24 -3.69 -10.47
N TYR A 57 -3.77 -4.25 -9.39
CA TYR A 57 -3.44 -5.56 -8.88
C TYR A 57 -4.58 -6.16 -8.05
N SER A 58 -4.49 -7.47 -7.86
CA SER A 58 -5.35 -8.23 -6.97
C SER A 58 -4.54 -8.74 -5.77
N LEU A 59 -5.16 -8.81 -4.59
CA LEU A 59 -4.56 -9.43 -3.39
C LEU A 59 -5.06 -10.86 -3.21
N HIS A 60 -4.14 -11.82 -3.26
CA HIS A 60 -4.40 -13.24 -3.08
C HIS A 60 -3.77 -13.76 -1.79
N PHE A 61 -4.49 -14.65 -1.10
CA PHE A 61 -4.05 -15.29 0.15
C PHE A 61 -4.12 -16.82 -0.04
N PRO A 62 -3.21 -17.40 -0.84
CA PRO A 62 -3.20 -18.83 -1.14
C PRO A 62 -3.00 -19.67 0.12
N ALA A 63 -3.84 -20.70 0.30
CA ALA A 63 -3.76 -21.60 1.46
C ALA A 63 -2.54 -22.52 1.40
N ASP A 64 -2.10 -22.85 0.19
CA ASP A 64 -0.99 -23.74 -0.15
C ASP A 64 0.39 -23.10 -0.01
N LEU A 65 0.51 -21.77 -0.08
CA LEU A 65 1.77 -21.05 0.14
C LEU A 65 1.98 -20.60 1.60
N GLY A 66 1.20 -21.15 2.54
CA GLY A 66 1.29 -20.82 3.96
C GLY A 66 0.67 -19.46 4.29
N ARG A 67 1.22 -18.74 5.28
CA ARG A 67 0.72 -17.40 5.66
C ARG A 67 1.34 -16.32 4.76
N LYS A 68 1.07 -16.41 3.46
CA LYS A 68 1.56 -15.43 2.48
C LYS A 68 0.43 -14.63 1.87
N MET A 69 0.75 -13.37 1.55
CA MET A 69 -0.05 -12.53 0.67
C MET A 69 0.71 -12.36 -0.64
N VAL A 70 0.02 -12.58 -1.76
CA VAL A 70 0.58 -12.39 -3.09
C VAL A 70 -0.13 -11.22 -3.75
N VAL A 71 0.64 -10.22 -4.16
CA VAL A 71 0.20 -9.12 -5.01
C VAL A 71 0.30 -9.59 -6.45
N LEU A 72 -0.84 -9.73 -7.13
CA LEU A 72 -0.89 -10.14 -8.54
C LEU A 72 -1.25 -8.94 -9.42
N PRO A 73 -0.27 -8.35 -10.14
CA PRO A 73 -0.56 -7.32 -11.13
C PRO A 73 -1.53 -7.83 -12.19
N ASN A 74 -2.39 -6.97 -12.71
CA ASN A 74 -3.31 -7.36 -13.78
C ASN A 74 -2.52 -7.66 -15.07
N PRO A 75 -2.47 -8.91 -15.56
CA PRO A 75 -1.68 -9.27 -16.73
C PRO A 75 -2.23 -8.69 -18.04
N TYR A 76 -3.46 -8.18 -18.05
CA TYR A 76 -4.09 -7.57 -19.22
C TYR A 76 -4.01 -6.04 -19.21
N ALA A 77 -3.46 -5.44 -18.15
CA ALA A 77 -3.33 -4.00 -18.00
C ALA A 77 -1.86 -3.57 -17.90
N PHE A 78 -1.07 -3.87 -18.94
CA PHE A 78 0.35 -3.52 -18.96
C PHE A 78 0.62 -2.01 -18.80
N HIS A 79 -0.32 -1.16 -19.22
CA HIS A 79 -0.26 0.30 -19.03
C HIS A 79 -0.44 0.74 -17.57
N ASP A 80 -0.87 -0.15 -16.68
CA ASP A 80 -1.02 0.10 -15.24
C ASP A 80 0.26 -0.23 -14.44
N THR A 81 1.35 -0.59 -15.11
CA THR A 81 2.68 -0.77 -14.51
C THR A 81 3.57 0.40 -14.88
N LEU A 82 4.06 1.12 -13.87
CA LEU A 82 5.00 2.22 -14.05
C LEU A 82 6.42 1.71 -13.87
N HIS A 83 7.32 2.08 -14.78
CA HIS A 83 8.68 1.54 -14.87
C HIS A 83 9.75 2.58 -14.50
N GLY A 84 10.98 2.12 -14.26
CA GLY A 84 12.13 3.00 -14.01
C GLY A 84 12.11 3.69 -12.64
N ILE A 85 11.41 3.09 -11.67
CA ILE A 85 11.28 3.63 -10.32
C ILE A 85 12.49 3.20 -9.48
N GLU A 86 13.54 4.03 -9.49
CA GLU A 86 14.76 3.79 -8.74
C GLU A 86 14.51 3.86 -7.22
N ALA A 87 15.09 2.93 -6.45
CA ALA A 87 14.88 2.81 -5.00
C ALA A 87 15.20 4.09 -4.22
N ALA A 88 16.19 4.87 -4.68
CA ALA A 88 16.56 6.15 -4.08
C ALA A 88 15.45 7.22 -4.11
N ALA A 89 14.43 7.05 -4.97
CA ALA A 89 13.25 7.90 -5.02
C ALA A 89 12.14 7.48 -4.05
N VAL A 90 12.23 6.29 -3.46
CA VAL A 90 11.27 5.75 -2.49
C VAL A 90 11.77 6.06 -1.08
N LEU A 91 10.99 6.83 -0.34
CA LEU A 91 11.31 7.21 1.03
C LEU A 91 10.35 6.57 2.03
N LYS A 92 10.93 5.93 3.03
CA LYS A 92 10.24 5.51 4.25
C LYS A 92 9.66 6.75 4.95
N THR A 93 8.36 6.73 5.25
CA THR A 93 7.73 7.83 6.00
C THR A 93 7.70 7.50 7.50
N GLY A 94 7.11 8.37 8.32
CA GLY A 94 6.70 8.05 9.69
C GLY A 94 5.20 7.81 9.82
N LEU A 95 4.49 7.53 8.71
CA LEU A 95 3.03 7.51 8.68
C LEU A 95 2.51 6.08 8.71
N PHE A 96 1.71 5.76 9.72
CA PHE A 96 1.14 4.45 9.93
C PHE A 96 -0.37 4.53 9.84
N VAL A 97 -0.98 3.69 9.00
CA VAL A 97 -2.43 3.56 8.90
C VAL A 97 -2.86 2.32 9.67
N LEU A 98 -3.94 2.40 10.42
CA LEU A 98 -4.46 1.28 11.21
C LEU A 98 -6.00 1.29 11.21
N PRO A 99 -6.65 0.13 11.39
CA PRO A 99 -8.10 0.05 11.44
C PRO A 99 -8.60 0.57 12.79
N GLY A 100 -9.54 1.51 12.80
CA GLY A 100 -10.03 2.14 14.02
C GLY A 100 -10.69 1.17 15.00
N VAL A 101 -11.24 0.07 14.48
CA VAL A 101 -11.94 -0.97 15.27
C VAL A 101 -11.06 -1.55 16.39
N VAL A 102 -9.74 -1.62 16.20
CA VAL A 102 -8.81 -2.13 17.23
C VAL A 102 -8.64 -1.18 18.42
N LEU A 103 -9.07 0.07 18.27
CA LEU A 103 -9.06 1.10 19.31
C LEU A 103 -10.48 1.57 19.67
N GLY A 104 -11.52 0.86 19.25
CA GLY A 104 -12.92 1.24 19.49
C GLY A 104 -13.34 2.53 18.77
N LYS A 105 -12.69 2.88 17.66
CA LYS A 105 -13.00 4.07 16.84
C LYS A 105 -13.52 3.65 15.46
N PRO A 106 -14.36 4.45 14.80
CA PRO A 106 -14.82 4.15 13.45
C PRO A 106 -13.72 4.40 12.40
N GLY A 107 -13.85 3.74 11.25
CA GLY A 107 -13.04 4.00 10.04
C GLY A 107 -11.55 3.70 10.20
N LEU A 108 -10.74 4.39 9.41
CA LEU A 108 -9.27 4.32 9.47
C LEU A 108 -8.69 5.40 10.39
N LEU A 109 -7.56 5.09 11.01
CA LEU A 109 -6.77 6.02 11.80
C LEU A 109 -5.36 6.16 11.22
N LEU A 110 -4.77 7.33 11.45
CA LEU A 110 -3.36 7.59 11.16
C LEU A 110 -2.60 7.82 12.47
N SER A 111 -1.39 7.28 12.55
CA SER A 111 -0.40 7.58 13.58
C SER A 111 0.92 8.01 12.95
N THR A 112 1.71 8.79 13.70
CA THR A 112 3.08 9.18 13.33
C THR A 112 4.16 8.39 14.06
N ARG A 113 3.75 7.49 14.96
CA ARG A 113 4.66 6.74 15.82
C ARG A 113 4.01 5.44 16.29
N ILE A 114 4.68 4.33 16.01
CA ILE A 114 4.38 3.01 16.57
C ILE A 114 5.73 2.47 17.08
N GLU A 115 5.80 2.12 18.36
CA GLU A 115 7.01 1.68 19.05
C GLU A 115 6.71 0.35 19.77
N GLU A 116 7.23 -0.78 19.26
CA GLU A 116 7.03 -2.11 19.87
C GLU A 116 7.31 -2.11 21.38
N GLY A 117 6.38 -2.67 22.18
CA GLY A 117 6.44 -2.65 23.65
C GLY A 117 6.20 -1.29 24.29
N GLY A 118 5.90 -0.25 23.51
CA GLY A 118 5.57 1.10 23.96
C GLY A 118 4.08 1.31 24.25
N PRO A 119 3.69 2.53 24.68
CA PRO A 119 2.29 2.85 24.91
C PRO A 119 1.47 2.81 23.62
N LYS A 120 0.14 2.66 23.76
CA LYS A 120 -0.78 2.69 22.61
C LYS A 120 -0.52 3.92 21.73
N PRO A 121 -0.40 3.73 20.39
CA PRO A 121 -0.10 4.83 19.48
C PRO A 121 -1.09 5.99 19.62
N LYS A 122 -0.56 7.22 19.60
CA LYS A 122 -1.42 8.41 19.43
C LYS A 122 -1.96 8.40 18.00
N THR A 123 -3.28 8.55 17.88
CA THR A 123 -3.99 8.41 16.61
C THR A 123 -4.90 9.58 16.34
N MET A 124 -5.09 9.87 15.06
CA MET A 124 -6.07 10.82 14.54
C MET A 124 -6.87 10.18 13.40
N PRO A 125 -8.10 10.64 13.11
CA PRO A 125 -8.88 10.10 12.01
C PRO A 125 -8.16 10.24 10.67
N PHE A 126 -8.22 9.21 9.83
CA PHE A 126 -7.40 9.12 8.62
C PHE A 126 -7.66 10.24 7.61
N LYS A 127 -8.92 10.54 7.31
CA LYS A 127 -9.30 11.57 6.33
C LYS A 127 -8.77 12.98 6.66
N PRO A 128 -9.01 13.56 7.85
CA PRO A 128 -8.45 14.87 8.18
C PRO A 128 -6.91 14.86 8.25
N ALA A 129 -6.31 13.75 8.69
CA ALA A 129 -4.85 13.62 8.69
C ALA A 129 -4.27 13.64 7.26
N LEU A 130 -4.91 12.93 6.33
CA LEU A 130 -4.53 12.92 4.93
C LEU A 130 -4.68 14.31 4.29
N ALA A 131 -5.75 15.03 4.61
CA ALA A 131 -5.93 16.42 4.17
C ALA A 131 -4.81 17.34 4.68
N GLN A 132 -4.40 17.19 5.95
CA GLN A 132 -3.28 17.94 6.51
C GLN A 132 -1.97 17.62 5.81
N ILE A 133 -1.68 16.34 5.53
CA ILE A 133 -0.48 15.92 4.80
C ILE A 133 -0.45 16.54 3.39
N ILE A 134 -1.55 16.41 2.64
CA ILE A 134 -1.68 16.98 1.28
C ILE A 134 -1.46 18.49 1.31
N SER A 135 -2.11 19.20 2.25
CA SER A 135 -1.99 20.65 2.40
C SER A 135 -0.56 21.07 2.73
N ASN A 136 0.08 20.40 3.68
CA ASN A 136 1.44 20.72 4.13
C ASN A 136 2.48 20.46 3.04
N GLN A 137 2.33 19.38 2.28
CA GLN A 137 3.21 19.10 1.13
C GLN A 137 3.07 20.19 0.07
N ARG A 138 1.82 20.55 -0.29
CA ARG A 138 1.56 21.61 -1.27
C ARG A 138 2.16 22.97 -0.86
N LYS A 139 2.09 23.34 0.42
CA LYS A 139 2.70 24.57 0.95
C LYS A 139 4.22 24.60 0.78
N ARG A 140 4.86 23.43 0.69
CA ARG A 140 6.31 23.28 0.47
C ARG A 140 6.67 23.13 -1.01
N GLY A 141 5.70 23.31 -1.93
CA GLY A 141 5.90 23.10 -3.36
C GLY A 141 6.11 21.63 -3.75
N ASP A 142 5.61 20.70 -2.92
CA ASP A 142 5.79 19.26 -3.09
C ASP A 142 4.43 18.54 -3.08
N VAL A 143 4.44 17.27 -3.48
CA VAL A 143 3.24 16.41 -3.49
C VAL A 143 3.47 15.20 -2.60
N PHE A 144 2.39 14.71 -1.98
CA PHE A 144 2.43 13.43 -1.28
C PHE A 144 2.02 12.32 -2.23
N LEU A 145 2.94 11.39 -2.52
CA LEU A 145 2.70 10.25 -3.42
C LEU A 145 2.86 8.95 -2.63
N PRO A 146 1.84 8.52 -1.86
CA PRO A 146 1.95 7.34 -1.01
C PRO A 146 1.99 6.06 -1.84
N ILE A 147 2.86 5.14 -1.43
CA ILE A 147 2.99 3.81 -2.01
C ILE A 147 3.17 2.79 -0.88
N LEU A 148 2.96 1.53 -1.22
CA LEU A 148 3.22 0.37 -0.37
C LEU A 148 4.36 -0.45 -0.96
N MET A 149 5.06 -1.20 -0.13
CA MET A 149 6.05 -2.18 -0.54
C MET A 149 6.11 -3.36 0.44
N LYS A 150 6.82 -4.42 0.07
CA LYS A 150 7.00 -5.60 0.90
C LYS A 150 7.45 -5.24 2.31
N GLY A 151 6.73 -5.78 3.30
CA GLY A 151 6.99 -5.55 4.72
C GLY A 151 6.31 -4.31 5.31
N ASP A 152 5.42 -3.64 4.56
CA ASP A 152 4.65 -2.50 5.08
C ASP A 152 3.45 -2.91 5.91
N LEU A 153 2.82 -4.06 5.60
CA LEU A 153 1.79 -4.64 6.48
C LEU A 153 2.47 -5.32 7.67
N ARG A 154 2.19 -4.82 8.87
CA ARG A 154 2.77 -5.28 10.14
C ARG A 154 1.70 -5.35 11.21
N GLU A 155 2.07 -5.85 12.38
CA GLU A 155 1.21 -5.90 13.55
C GLU A 155 1.93 -5.30 14.75
N PHE A 156 1.18 -4.58 15.58
CA PHE A 156 1.63 -4.06 16.86
C PHE A 156 0.94 -4.83 17.99
N ASP A 157 1.74 -5.24 18.98
CA ASP A 157 1.27 -5.88 20.22
C ASP A 157 0.34 -7.09 19.96
N GLN A 158 0.62 -7.85 18.90
CA GLN A 158 -0.13 -9.04 18.48
C GLN A 158 -1.65 -8.83 18.25
N GLN A 159 -2.09 -7.58 18.08
CA GLN A 159 -3.51 -7.25 18.03
C GLN A 159 -3.88 -6.21 16.98
N MET A 160 -2.95 -5.33 16.62
CA MET A 160 -3.24 -4.15 15.83
C MET A 160 -2.47 -4.20 14.51
N PRO A 161 -3.06 -4.72 13.42
CA PRO A 161 -2.43 -4.62 12.13
C PRO A 161 -2.34 -3.15 11.71
N TYR A 162 -1.23 -2.79 11.09
CA TYR A 162 -1.00 -1.46 10.55
C TYR A 162 -0.23 -1.56 9.24
N ILE A 163 -0.39 -0.53 8.41
CA ILE A 163 0.38 -0.34 7.20
C ILE A 163 1.34 0.81 7.42
N HIS A 164 2.63 0.57 7.21
CA HIS A 164 3.62 1.62 7.15
C HIS A 164 3.67 2.22 5.75
N LEU A 165 3.41 3.52 5.59
CA LEU A 165 3.44 4.14 4.27
C LEU A 165 4.86 4.52 3.85
N HIS A 166 5.15 4.28 2.58
CA HIS A 166 6.26 4.90 1.87
C HIS A 166 5.75 6.06 1.02
N ARG A 167 6.67 6.89 0.51
CA ARG A 167 6.36 7.91 -0.48
C ARG A 167 7.33 7.90 -1.65
N LEU A 168 6.84 8.22 -2.83
CA LEU A 168 7.66 8.45 -4.01
C LEU A 168 8.05 9.92 -4.15
N GLN A 169 9.29 10.18 -4.56
CA GLN A 169 9.81 11.49 -4.95
C GLN A 169 10.20 11.47 -6.44
N VAL A 170 9.27 11.85 -7.33
CA VAL A 170 9.49 11.77 -8.78
C VAL A 170 10.66 12.61 -9.29
N HIS A 171 11.02 13.69 -8.60
CA HIS A 171 12.21 14.50 -8.94
C HIS A 171 13.53 13.75 -8.74
N LYS A 172 13.52 12.66 -7.96
CA LYS A 172 14.67 11.75 -7.78
C LYS A 172 14.72 10.63 -8.82
N LEU A 173 14.02 10.78 -9.95
CA LEU A 173 14.08 9.84 -11.07
C LEU A 173 14.83 10.41 -12.29
N PRO A 174 16.16 10.67 -12.19
CA PRO A 174 17.13 10.93 -13.25
C PRO A 174 16.72 10.79 -14.70
N ARG A 175 16.46 9.51 -14.95
CA ARG A 175 16.43 8.84 -16.23
C ARG A 175 15.08 8.94 -16.90
N LEU A 176 14.05 9.31 -16.15
CA LEU A 176 12.72 9.58 -16.67
C LEU A 176 12.67 11.03 -17.18
N SER A 177 12.07 11.20 -18.35
CA SER A 177 11.69 12.50 -18.90
C SER A 177 10.71 13.22 -17.96
N THR A 178 10.57 14.53 -18.15
CA THR A 178 9.57 15.32 -17.42
C THR A 178 8.16 14.76 -17.61
N PHE A 179 7.82 14.37 -18.85
CA PHE A 179 6.52 13.80 -19.17
C PHE A 179 6.23 12.51 -18.39
N GLU A 180 7.20 11.58 -18.33
CA GLU A 180 7.06 10.34 -17.55
C GLU A 180 6.90 10.61 -16.05
N ARG A 181 7.67 11.57 -15.51
CA ARG A 181 7.56 11.95 -14.08
C ARG A 181 6.19 12.55 -13.77
N ASP A 182 5.67 13.39 -14.66
CA ASP A 182 4.36 14.02 -14.52
C ASP A 182 3.24 13.00 -14.60
N ASP A 183 3.33 12.03 -15.51
CA ASP A 183 2.36 10.93 -15.63
C ASP A 183 2.32 10.05 -14.37
N ILE A 184 3.49 9.64 -13.86
CA ILE A 184 3.61 8.90 -12.59
C ILE A 184 3.00 9.70 -11.44
N GLN A 185 3.35 10.98 -11.33
CA GLN A 185 2.81 11.86 -10.30
C GLN A 185 1.29 11.96 -10.39
N GLN A 186 0.75 12.13 -11.60
CA GLN A 186 -0.69 12.26 -11.82
C GLN A 186 -1.43 10.96 -11.50
N SER A 187 -0.89 9.80 -11.90
CA SER A 187 -1.47 8.49 -11.63
C SER A 187 -1.62 8.23 -10.13
N ILE A 188 -0.55 8.44 -9.35
CA ILE A 188 -0.58 8.26 -7.89
C ILE A 188 -1.47 9.32 -7.22
N THR A 189 -1.44 10.57 -7.71
CA THR A 189 -2.30 11.64 -7.17
C THR A 189 -3.78 11.32 -7.35
N ARG A 190 -4.20 10.81 -8.51
CA ARG A 190 -5.61 10.40 -8.73
C ARG A 190 -6.05 9.34 -7.73
N LYS A 191 -5.20 8.33 -7.49
CA LYS A 191 -5.46 7.29 -6.49
C LYS A 191 -5.54 7.83 -5.07
N LEU A 192 -4.62 8.71 -4.68
CA LEU A 192 -4.65 9.39 -3.39
C LEU A 192 -5.95 10.19 -3.20
N LEU A 193 -6.38 10.95 -4.21
CA LEU A 193 -7.63 11.71 -4.14
C LEU A 193 -8.86 10.80 -4.05
N MET A 194 -8.85 9.66 -4.74
CA MET A 194 -9.90 8.65 -4.63
C MET A 194 -9.95 8.06 -3.21
N LEU A 195 -8.79 7.67 -2.66
CA LEU A 195 -8.64 7.18 -1.29
C LEU A 195 -9.16 8.22 -0.28
N TYR A 196 -8.80 9.49 -0.44
CA TYR A 196 -9.28 10.58 0.41
C TYR A 196 -10.81 10.73 0.39
N ARG A 197 -11.43 10.65 -0.78
CA ARG A 197 -12.90 10.74 -0.92
C ARG A 197 -13.61 9.56 -0.25
N GLN A 198 -13.04 8.37 -0.38
CA GLN A 198 -13.60 7.13 0.16
C GLN A 198 -13.21 6.85 1.61
N ALA A 199 -12.31 7.63 2.21
CA ALA A 199 -11.72 7.34 3.52
C ALA A 199 -12.75 7.05 4.63
N ASP A 200 -13.90 7.73 4.64
CA ASP A 200 -14.94 7.53 5.66
C ASP A 200 -15.76 6.25 5.45
N SER A 201 -15.75 5.66 4.24
CA SER A 201 -16.44 4.40 3.94
C SER A 201 -15.53 3.17 4.09
N LEU A 202 -14.25 3.35 4.41
CA LEU A 202 -13.31 2.25 4.59
C LEU A 202 -13.35 1.74 6.04
N VAL A 203 -13.89 0.53 6.24
CA VAL A 203 -14.08 -0.10 7.55
C VAL A 203 -13.72 -1.60 7.46
N CYS A 204 -13.13 -2.16 8.52
CA CYS A 204 -12.72 -3.57 8.63
C CYS A 204 -13.68 -4.44 9.45
#